data_AF-A0A2V2ND21-F1
#
_entry.id   AF-A0A2V2ND21-F1
#
_cell.length_a   1.000
_cell.length_b   1.000
_cell.length_c   1.000
_cell.angle_alpha   90.00
_cell.angle_beta   90.00
_cell.angle_gamma   90.00
#
_symmetry.space_group_name_H-M   'P 1'
#
loop_
_entity.id
_entity.type
_entity.pdbx_description
1 polymer ?
#
loop_
_entity_poly.entity_id
_entity_poly.type
_entity_poly.pdbx_seq_one_letter_code
_entity_poly.pdbx_strand_id
1 'polypeptide(L)'
;MSLNDSQQLFGFFFTIYFFIIIDRSHVMYQTWDTYSAWMGKTHNLNRLVLGWLILVILPITHFAILFTLLGLFNVTLNPTISGVIIIILISISSFFTFGYFRLYESLVHGFPVKFFTYEDQTRETTKIRPHFLAHFIPGILYVILSTLLLVITLYL
;
A
#
# COMPACT_ATOMS: atom_id res chain seq x y z
N MET A 1 4.67 -26.50 6.50
CA MET A 1 5.07 -26.38 5.08
C MET A 1 6.09 -25.27 4.98
N SER A 2 7.22 -25.51 4.31
CA SER A 2 8.17 -24.42 3.98
C SER A 2 7.56 -23.53 2.90
N LEU A 3 7.82 -22.22 2.96
CA LEU A 3 7.46 -21.30 1.88
C LEU A 3 8.27 -21.64 0.63
N ASN A 4 7.66 -21.56 -0.56
CA ASN A 4 8.39 -21.68 -1.82
C ASN A 4 9.16 -20.39 -2.14
N ASP A 5 10.12 -20.46 -3.06
CA ASP A 5 11.03 -19.34 -3.34
C ASP A 5 10.30 -18.08 -3.81
N SER A 6 9.23 -18.25 -4.61
CA SER A 6 8.41 -17.13 -5.10
C SER A 6 7.62 -16.46 -3.97
N GLN A 7 7.06 -17.22 -3.03
CA GLN A 7 6.44 -16.70 -1.81
C GLN A 7 7.44 -15.97 -0.91
N GLN A 8 8.65 -16.50 -0.74
CA GLN A 8 9.70 -15.85 0.05
C GLN A 8 10.10 -14.51 -0.57
N LEU A 9 10.34 -14.49 -1.89
CA LEU A 9 10.69 -13.28 -2.63
C LEU A 9 9.58 -12.22 -2.54
N PHE A 10 8.33 -12.62 -2.80
CA PHE A 10 7.18 -11.74 -2.73
C PHE A 10 6.97 -11.18 -1.32
N GLY A 11 7.05 -12.04 -0.29
CA GLY A 11 6.94 -11.65 1.11
C GLY A 11 8.02 -10.65 1.53
N PHE A 12 9.25 -10.83 1.06
CA PHE A 12 10.36 -9.93 1.34
C PHE A 12 10.12 -8.53 0.77
N PHE A 13 9.81 -8.43 -0.53
CA PHE A 13 9.53 -7.14 -1.18
C PHE A 13 8.28 -6.46 -0.63
N PHE A 14 7.20 -7.23 -0.40
CA PHE A 14 6.01 -6.72 0.28
C PHE A 14 6.37 -6.09 1.62
N THR A 15 7.15 -6.79 2.45
CA THR A 15 7.54 -6.30 3.78
C THR A 15 8.28 -4.97 3.69
N ILE A 16 9.26 -4.86 2.78
CA ILE A 16 10.03 -3.62 2.56
C ILE A 16 9.10 -2.48 2.17
N TYR A 17 8.28 -2.66 1.13
CA TYR A 17 7.41 -1.59 0.64
C TYR A 17 6.34 -1.23 1.66
N PHE A 18 5.76 -2.22 2.34
CA PHE A 18 4.76 -2.02 3.37
C PHE A 18 5.30 -1.16 4.52
N PHE A 19 6.48 -1.48 5.06
CA PHE A 19 7.08 -0.67 6.13
C PHE A 19 7.40 0.76 5.69
N ILE A 20 7.94 0.94 4.47
CA ILE A 20 8.19 2.28 3.91
C ILE A 20 6.89 3.09 3.84
N ILE A 21 5.78 2.48 3.42
CA ILE A 21 4.48 3.15 3.35
C ILE A 21 3.94 3.49 4.74
N ILE A 22 4.02 2.55 5.70
CA ILE A 22 3.56 2.78 7.07
C ILE A 22 4.33 3.94 7.70
N ASP A 23 5.66 3.96 7.61
CA ASP A 23 6.49 5.03 8.14
C ASP A 23 6.19 6.38 7.46
N ARG A 24 6.18 6.41 6.12
CA ARG A 24 5.87 7.61 5.36
C ARG A 24 4.49 8.18 5.69
N SER A 25 3.48 7.33 5.84
CA SER A 25 2.13 7.77 6.22
C SER A 25 2.06 8.35 7.62
N HIS A 26 2.91 7.88 8.54
CA HIS A 26 3.02 8.44 9.88
C HIS A 26 3.70 9.80 9.85
N VAL A 27 4.86 9.89 9.19
CA VAL A 27 5.65 11.13 9.11
C VAL A 27 4.89 12.23 8.38
N MET A 28 4.17 11.90 7.30
CA MET A 28 3.48 12.90 6.49
C MET A 28 2.11 13.30 7.04
N TYR A 29 1.35 12.37 7.63
CA TYR A 29 -0.06 12.61 7.95
C TYR A 29 -0.43 12.31 9.40
N GLN A 30 0.55 11.93 10.23
CA GLN A 30 0.34 11.52 11.63
C GLN A 30 -0.75 10.46 11.75
N THR A 31 -0.78 9.54 10.78
CA THR A 31 -1.85 8.52 10.65
C THR A 31 -2.01 7.68 11.93
N TRP A 32 -0.92 7.50 12.68
CA TRP A 32 -0.87 6.71 13.91
C TRP A 32 -0.78 7.56 15.18
N ASP A 33 -1.26 8.81 15.17
CA ASP A 33 -1.39 9.62 16.39
C ASP A 33 -2.53 9.09 17.28
N THR A 34 -2.24 7.97 17.93
CA THR A 34 -3.16 7.27 18.83
C THR A 34 -3.44 8.08 20.08
N TYR A 35 -2.46 8.81 20.62
CA TYR A 35 -2.65 9.66 21.79
C TYR A 35 -3.78 10.68 21.57
N SER A 36 -3.70 11.47 20.50
CA SER A 36 -4.76 12.45 20.19
C SER A 36 -6.10 11.79 19.86
N ALA A 37 -6.08 10.61 19.21
CA ALA A 37 -7.30 9.86 18.93
C ALA A 37 -7.99 9.41 20.23
N TRP A 38 -7.24 8.89 21.21
CA TRP A 38 -7.76 8.48 22.52
C TRP A 38 -8.18 9.65 23.40
N MET A 39 -7.62 10.84 23.17
CA MET A 39 -8.08 12.10 23.77
C MET A 39 -9.40 12.61 23.14
N GLY A 40 -10.00 11.88 22.20
CA GLY A 40 -11.30 12.21 21.61
C GLY A 40 -11.24 13.21 20.45
N LYS A 41 -10.05 13.50 19.89
CA LYS A 41 -9.95 14.35 18.69
C LYS A 41 -10.45 13.58 17.47
N THR A 42 -11.64 13.95 17.00
CA THR A 42 -12.35 13.27 15.90
C THR A 42 -11.55 13.20 14.60
N HIS A 43 -10.80 14.26 14.25
CA HIS A 43 -9.94 14.26 13.07
C HIS A 43 -8.86 13.17 13.13
N ASN A 44 -8.20 13.02 14.28
CA ASN A 44 -7.16 12.00 14.51
C ASN A 44 -7.77 10.60 14.49
N LEU A 45 -8.95 10.42 15.11
CA LEU A 45 -9.66 9.15 15.05
C LEU A 45 -10.03 8.76 13.61
N ASN A 46 -10.50 9.73 12.81
CA ASN A 46 -10.80 9.50 11.39
C ASN A 46 -9.55 9.09 10.60
N ARG A 47 -8.41 9.78 10.80
CA ARG A 47 -7.13 9.42 10.17
C ARG A 47 -6.69 8.02 10.58
N LEU A 48 -6.79 7.69 11.86
CA LEU A 48 -6.40 6.40 12.41
C LEU A 48 -7.24 5.27 11.81
N VAL A 49 -8.57 5.40 11.83
CA VAL A 49 -9.49 4.40 11.28
C VAL A 49 -9.27 4.23 9.78
N LEU A 50 -9.17 5.34 9.04
CA LEU A 50 -8.92 5.28 7.61
C LEU A 50 -7.56 4.65 7.28
N GLY A 51 -6.53 4.99 8.06
CA GLY A 51 -5.20 4.41 7.97
C GLY A 51 -5.22 2.90 8.19
N TRP A 52 -5.90 2.43 9.24
CA TRP A 52 -6.08 0.99 9.48
C TRP A 52 -6.77 0.29 8.32
N LEU A 53 -7.86 0.86 7.80
CA LEU A 53 -8.60 0.25 6.70
C LEU A 53 -7.76 0.19 5.42
N ILE A 54 -7.21 1.33 4.99
CA ILE A 54 -6.61 1.45 3.66
C ILE A 54 -5.13 1.10 3.63
N LEU A 55 -4.36 1.44 4.67
CA LEU A 55 -2.92 1.21 4.69
C LEU A 55 -2.53 -0.11 5.35
N VAL A 56 -3.43 -0.78 6.07
CA VAL A 56 -3.14 -2.05 6.76
C VAL A 56 -4.04 -3.17 6.28
N ILE A 57 -5.35 -3.10 6.53
CA ILE A 57 -6.29 -4.20 6.28
C ILE A 57 -6.36 -4.55 4.80
N LEU A 58 -6.62 -3.57 3.94
CA LEU A 58 -6.69 -3.81 2.49
C LEU A 58 -5.39 -4.37 1.89
N PRO A 59 -4.19 -3.77 2.10
CA PRO A 59 -2.95 -4.29 1.54
C PRO A 59 -2.56 -5.65 2.12
N ILE A 60 -2.80 -5.92 3.41
CA ILE A 60 -2.51 -7.24 3.99
C ILE A 60 -3.46 -8.30 3.41
N THR A 61 -4.74 -7.98 3.26
CA THR A 61 -5.71 -8.90 2.64
C THR A 61 -5.33 -9.19 1.19
N HIS A 62 -4.99 -8.15 0.44
CA HIS A 62 -4.53 -8.29 -0.94
C HIS A 62 -3.24 -9.12 -1.02
N PHE A 63 -2.25 -8.83 -0.16
CA PHE A 63 -1.05 -9.64 -0.02
C PHE A 63 -1.36 -11.11 0.22
N ALA A 64 -2.23 -11.42 1.20
CA ALA A 64 -2.57 -12.79 1.55
C ALA A 64 -3.19 -13.56 0.36
N ILE A 65 -4.03 -12.90 -0.44
CA ILE A 65 -4.60 -13.49 -1.66
C ILE A 65 -3.49 -13.82 -2.66
N LEU A 66 -2.64 -12.85 -3.02
CA LEU A 66 -1.57 -13.06 -4.01
C LEU A 66 -0.52 -14.07 -3.53
N PHE A 67 -0.18 -14.02 -2.24
CA PHE A 67 0.73 -14.96 -1.60
C PHE A 67 0.19 -16.40 -1.64
N THR A 68 -1.12 -16.57 -1.44
CA THR A 68 -1.77 -17.88 -1.58
C THR A 68 -1.74 -18.36 -3.02
N LEU A 69 -2.00 -17.48 -4.00
CA LEU A 69 -1.91 -17.81 -5.42
C LEU A 69 -0.50 -18.27 -5.84
N LEU A 70 0.56 -17.59 -5.38
CA LEU A 70 1.94 -18.03 -5.64
C LEU A 70 2.25 -19.42 -5.08
N GLY A 71 1.65 -19.78 -3.94
CA GLY A 71 1.75 -21.11 -3.36
C GLY A 71 1.04 -22.18 -4.18
N LEU A 72 -0.12 -21.85 -4.76
CA LEU A 72 -0.95 -22.78 -5.54
C LEU A 72 -0.35 -23.09 -6.91
N PHE A 73 0.22 -22.09 -7.59
CA PHE A 73 0.77 -22.25 -8.94
C PHE A 73 2.23 -22.73 -8.95
N ASN A 74 2.88 -22.80 -7.78
CA ASN A 74 4.24 -23.29 -7.59
C ASN A 74 5.25 -22.71 -8.60
N VAL A 75 5.27 -21.37 -8.72
CA VAL A 75 6.14 -20.65 -9.64
C VAL A 75 7.61 -20.89 -9.27
N THR A 76 8.36 -21.54 -10.17
CA THR A 76 9.77 -21.90 -9.98
C THR A 76 10.71 -20.79 -10.45
N LEU A 77 11.71 -20.46 -9.64
CA LEU A 77 12.72 -19.45 -9.96
C LEU A 77 14.00 -20.12 -10.49
N ASN A 78 14.07 -20.34 -11.80
CA ASN A 78 15.25 -20.91 -12.44
C ASN A 78 16.27 -19.83 -12.82
N PRO A 79 17.59 -20.10 -12.82
CA PRO A 79 18.62 -19.14 -13.24
C PRO A 79 18.70 -19.01 -14.78
N THR A 80 17.58 -18.65 -15.40
CA THR A 80 17.43 -18.42 -16.85
C THR A 80 16.90 -17.01 -17.10
N ILE A 81 16.94 -16.54 -18.35
CA ILE A 81 16.37 -15.23 -18.72
C ILE A 81 14.89 -15.13 -18.29
N SER A 82 14.11 -16.22 -18.50
CA SER A 82 12.71 -16.27 -18.07
C SER A 82 12.59 -16.15 -16.54
N GLY A 83 13.41 -16.88 -15.79
CA GLY A 83 13.39 -16.80 -14.33
C GLY A 83 13.82 -15.43 -13.79
N VAL A 84 14.76 -14.73 -14.44
CA VAL A 84 15.10 -13.35 -14.10
C VAL A 84 13.91 -12.41 -14.31
N ILE A 85 13.17 -12.56 -15.41
CA ILE A 85 11.95 -11.79 -15.67
C ILE A 85 10.91 -12.06 -14.58
N ILE A 86 10.69 -13.33 -14.21
CA ILE A 86 9.78 -13.72 -13.13
C ILE A 86 10.18 -13.06 -11.80
N ILE A 87 11.47 -13.06 -11.44
CA ILE A 87 11.98 -12.40 -10.23
C ILE A 87 11.63 -10.90 -10.25
N ILE A 88 11.89 -10.23 -11.37
CA ILE A 88 11.58 -8.79 -11.54
C ILE A 88 10.07 -8.55 -11.40
N LEU A 89 9.24 -9.35 -12.06
CA LEU A 89 7.79 -9.20 -12.02
C LEU A 89 7.23 -9.43 -10.62
N ILE A 90 7.67 -10.45 -9.90
CA ILE A 90 7.27 -10.70 -8.51
C ILE A 90 7.67 -9.53 -7.62
N SER A 91 8.88 -9.01 -7.78
CA SER A 91 9.37 -7.87 -7.00
C SER A 91 8.52 -6.62 -7.24
N ILE A 92 8.28 -6.26 -8.50
CA ILE A 92 7.45 -5.10 -8.88
C ILE A 92 5.99 -5.30 -8.47
N SER A 93 5.48 -6.53 -8.51
CA SER A 93 4.09 -6.80 -8.14
C SER A 93 3.77 -6.46 -6.68
N SER A 94 4.78 -6.46 -5.79
CA SER A 94 4.60 -6.05 -4.39
C SER A 94 4.33 -4.55 -4.22
N PHE A 95 4.46 -3.76 -5.29
CA PHE A 95 4.30 -2.31 -5.29
C PHE A 95 2.83 -1.85 -5.21
N PHE A 96 1.85 -2.76 -5.20
CA PHE A 96 0.44 -2.41 -4.96
C PHE A 96 0.24 -1.66 -3.62
N THR A 97 1.13 -1.86 -2.64
CA THR A 97 1.15 -1.14 -1.35
C THR A 97 1.27 0.37 -1.55
N PHE A 98 2.04 0.82 -2.54
CA PHE A 98 2.11 2.22 -2.94
C PHE A 98 0.79 2.72 -3.52
N GLY A 99 0.05 1.86 -4.23
CA GLY A 99 -1.30 2.15 -4.69
C GLY A 99 -2.25 2.46 -3.54
N TYR A 100 -2.26 1.63 -2.50
CA TYR A 100 -3.06 1.88 -1.30
C TYR A 100 -2.66 3.18 -0.57
N PHE A 101 -1.37 3.50 -0.52
CA PHE A 101 -0.91 4.79 -0.01
C PHE A 101 -1.52 5.96 -0.78
N ARG A 102 -1.52 5.90 -2.11
CA ARG A 102 -2.13 6.94 -2.96
C ARG A 102 -3.66 7.02 -2.79
N LEU A 103 -4.33 5.89 -2.57
CA LEU A 103 -5.76 5.89 -2.26
C LEU A 103 -6.05 6.56 -0.92
N TYR A 104 -5.25 6.27 0.11
CA TYR A 104 -5.33 6.96 1.39
C TYR A 104 -5.13 8.46 1.22
N GLU A 105 -4.06 8.87 0.53
CA GLU A 105 -3.80 10.28 0.19
C GLU A 105 -5.00 10.92 -0.51
N SER A 106 -5.59 10.25 -1.50
CA SER A 106 -6.72 10.81 -2.23
C SER A 106 -7.88 11.20 -1.32
N LEU A 107 -8.21 10.37 -0.34
CA LEU A 107 -9.30 10.62 0.60
C LEU A 107 -8.94 11.70 1.62
N VAL A 108 -7.71 11.68 2.12
CA VAL A 108 -7.20 12.64 3.08
C VAL A 108 -7.13 14.05 2.47
N HIS A 109 -6.64 14.16 1.23
CA HIS A 109 -6.57 15.43 0.47
C HIS A 109 -7.92 15.84 -0.15
N GLY A 110 -8.79 14.89 -0.47
CA GLY A 110 -10.11 15.15 -1.03
C GLY A 110 -11.11 15.65 0.02
N PHE A 111 -10.92 15.28 1.29
CA PHE A 111 -11.82 15.67 2.39
C PHE A 111 -11.03 16.21 3.61
N PRO A 112 -10.19 17.25 3.45
CA PRO A 112 -9.23 17.67 4.47
C PRO A 112 -9.91 18.07 5.79
N VAL A 113 -11.11 18.66 5.73
CA VAL A 113 -11.90 19.04 6.91
C VAL A 113 -12.24 17.85 7.81
N LYS A 114 -12.35 16.64 7.26
CA LYS A 114 -12.64 15.44 8.06
C LYS A 114 -11.41 14.89 8.77
N PHE A 115 -10.21 15.21 8.27
CA PHE A 115 -8.97 14.53 8.66
C PHE A 115 -7.95 15.47 9.31
N PHE A 116 -8.06 16.77 9.13
CA PHE A 116 -7.10 17.75 9.65
C PHE A 116 -7.82 18.88 10.38
N THR A 117 -7.20 19.38 11.45
CA THR A 117 -7.62 20.61 12.11
C THR A 117 -7.34 21.83 11.22
N TYR A 118 -7.91 23.00 11.52
CA TYR A 118 -7.60 24.22 10.78
C TYR A 118 -6.11 24.61 10.87
N GLU A 119 -5.48 24.37 12.02
CA GLU A 119 -4.04 24.56 12.23
C GLU A 119 -3.19 23.59 11.42
N ASP A 120 -3.59 22.31 11.34
CA ASP A 120 -2.94 21.32 10.48
C ASP A 120 -3.09 21.71 9.01
N GLN A 121 -4.29 22.11 8.60
CA GLN A 121 -4.56 22.54 7.23
C GLN A 121 -3.71 23.75 6.86
N THR A 122 -3.59 24.76 7.73
CA THR A 122 -2.77 25.95 7.45
C THR A 122 -1.27 25.70 7.50
N ARG A 123 -0.79 24.72 8.28
CA ARG A 123 0.60 24.25 8.23
C ARG A 123 0.90 23.41 7.00
N GLU A 124 -0.06 22.60 6.56
CA GLU A 124 0.11 21.64 5.48
C GLU A 124 -0.41 22.12 4.12
N THR A 125 -1.06 23.28 4.02
CA THR A 125 -1.57 23.88 2.75
C THR A 125 -0.49 24.08 1.69
N THR A 126 0.80 24.12 2.06
CA THR A 126 1.91 24.16 1.09
C THR A 126 2.27 22.78 0.51
N LYS A 127 1.81 21.69 1.15
CA LYS A 127 2.09 20.28 0.77
C LYS A 127 0.84 19.50 0.35
N ILE A 128 -0.34 19.87 0.84
CA ILE A 128 -1.65 19.29 0.53
C ILE A 128 -2.13 19.88 -0.81
N ARG A 129 -2.04 19.10 -1.88
CA ARG A 129 -2.67 19.44 -3.16
C ARG A 129 -4.06 18.78 -3.18
N PRO A 130 -5.17 19.54 -3.19
CA PRO A 130 -6.52 19.00 -3.01
C PRO A 130 -7.08 18.29 -4.25
N HIS A 131 -6.22 17.67 -5.06
CA HIS A 131 -6.62 17.01 -6.30
C HIS A 131 -6.88 15.53 -6.04
N PHE A 132 -8.07 15.20 -5.50
CA PHE A 132 -8.51 13.82 -5.25
C PHE A 132 -8.13 12.87 -6.41
N LEU A 133 -8.51 13.23 -7.65
CA LEU A 133 -8.27 12.40 -8.83
C LEU A 133 -6.78 12.16 -9.15
N ALA A 134 -5.92 13.14 -8.85
CA ALA A 134 -4.48 13.04 -9.10
C ALA A 134 -3.79 12.03 -8.17
N HIS A 135 -4.40 11.70 -7.03
CA HIS A 135 -3.95 10.63 -6.15
C HIS A 135 -4.75 9.34 -6.37
N PHE A 136 -6.06 9.45 -6.59
CA PHE A 136 -6.95 8.30 -6.71
C PHE A 136 -6.67 7.46 -7.96
N ILE A 137 -6.58 8.10 -9.14
CA ILE A 137 -6.37 7.38 -10.41
C ILE A 137 -5.04 6.63 -10.40
N PRO A 138 -3.89 7.25 -10.06
CA PRO A 138 -2.64 6.50 -9.93
C PRO A 138 -2.73 5.41 -8.87
N GLY A 139 -3.41 5.66 -7.73
CA GLY A 139 -3.60 4.66 -6.69
C GLY A 139 -4.26 3.38 -7.19
N ILE A 140 -5.40 3.51 -7.87
CA ILE A 140 -6.09 2.38 -8.49
C ILE A 140 -5.21 1.69 -9.54
N LEU A 141 -4.52 2.46 -10.39
CA LEU A 141 -3.64 1.90 -11.42
C LEU A 141 -2.47 1.12 -10.82
N TYR A 142 -1.82 1.61 -9.76
CA TYR A 142 -0.76 0.89 -9.07
C TYR A 142 -1.26 -0.42 -8.46
N VAL A 143 -2.46 -0.44 -7.89
CA VAL A 143 -3.05 -1.68 -7.37
C VAL A 143 -3.31 -2.65 -8.52
N ILE A 144 -4.08 -2.24 -9.54
CA ILE A 144 -4.49 -3.13 -10.65
C ILE A 144 -3.28 -3.64 -11.45
N LEU A 145 -2.37 -2.75 -11.86
CA LEU A 145 -1.24 -3.15 -12.69
C LEU A 145 -0.30 -4.09 -11.95
N SER A 146 -0.02 -3.83 -10.67
CA SER A 146 0.86 -4.70 -9.87
C SER A 146 0.24 -6.08 -9.65
N THR A 147 -1.08 -6.13 -9.43
CA THR A 147 -1.83 -7.40 -9.38
C THR A 147 -1.76 -8.15 -10.70
N LEU A 148 -2.00 -7.46 -11.82
CA LEU A 148 -1.93 -8.06 -13.15
C LEU A 148 -0.54 -8.60 -13.47
N LEU A 149 0.52 -7.89 -13.07
CA LEU A 149 1.89 -8.39 -13.24
C LEU A 149 2.10 -9.72 -12.52
N LEU A 150 1.63 -9.86 -11.27
CA LEU A 150 1.71 -11.12 -10.55
C LEU A 150 0.89 -12.21 -11.24
N VAL A 151 -0.34 -11.90 -11.66
CA VAL A 151 -1.19 -12.86 -12.37
C VAL A 151 -0.53 -13.34 -13.66
N ILE A 152 0.08 -12.45 -14.45
CA ILE A 152 0.85 -12.80 -15.65
C ILE A 152 2.00 -13.73 -15.29
N THR A 153 2.72 -13.45 -14.20
CA THR A 153 3.80 -14.32 -13.72
C THR A 153 3.34 -15.74 -13.39
N LEU A 154 2.08 -15.96 -13.01
CA LEU A 154 1.57 -17.31 -12.76
C LEU A 154 1.48 -18.17 -14.04
N TYR A 155 1.54 -17.55 -15.22
CA TYR A 155 1.38 -18.21 -16.52
C TYR A 155 2.65 -18.15 -17.40
N LEU A 156 3.74 -17.57 -16.89
CA LEU A 156 5.05 -17.51 -17.55
C LEU A 156 5.96 -18.64 -17.06
#